data_AF-A0A284QZV3-F1
#
_entry.id   AF-A0A284QZV3-F1
#
_cell.length_a   1.000
_cell.length_b   1.000
_cell.length_c   1.000
_cell.angle_alpha   90.00
_cell.angle_beta   90.00
_cell.angle_gamma   90.00
#
_symmetry.space_group_name_H-M   'P 1'
#
loop_
_entity.id
_entity.type
_entity.pdbx_description
1 polymer ?
#
loop_
_entity_poly.entity_id
_entity_poly.type
_entity_poly.pdbx_seq_one_letter_code
_entity_poly.pdbx_strand_id
1 'polypeptide(L)'
;MRLNRANAVMRDRAREQSGRSGQGTVQDQACSYLWQELMANWSRRTQLVQYCVDVVDKSLQDKKDIVQNDASSPAEQRKAQAEMYTDQVKRTQIHRELTVEVIVRKRSVDAFRSRCKYFEPPATDEEGRKMWFGSQP
;
A
#
# COMPACT_ATOMS: atom_id res chain seq x y z
N MET A 1 -10.85 0.39 -4.96
CA MET A 1 -11.30 1.40 -5.95
C MET A 1 -12.00 0.71 -7.12
N ARG A 2 -12.93 1.37 -7.81
CA ARG A 2 -13.73 0.77 -8.91
C ARG A 2 -13.63 1.63 -10.18
N LEU A 3 -13.31 1.03 -11.33
CA LEU A 3 -13.20 1.72 -12.61
C LEU A 3 -14.50 2.46 -13.00
N ASN A 4 -15.66 1.88 -12.69
CA ASN A 4 -16.95 2.52 -12.93
C ASN A 4 -17.09 3.86 -12.18
N ARG A 5 -16.52 3.96 -10.98
CA ARG A 5 -16.48 5.22 -10.22
C ARG A 5 -15.58 6.24 -10.92
N ALA A 6 -14.39 5.83 -11.38
CA ALA A 6 -13.48 6.73 -12.11
C ALA A 6 -14.11 7.27 -13.41
N ASN A 7 -14.80 6.41 -14.16
CA ASN A 7 -15.54 6.83 -15.35
C ASN A 7 -16.65 7.84 -15.03
N ALA A 8 -17.41 7.63 -13.95
CA ALA A 8 -18.45 8.58 -13.53
C ALA A 8 -17.84 9.96 -13.19
N VAL A 9 -16.77 9.99 -12.38
CA VAL A 9 -16.06 11.22 -12.02
C VAL A 9 -15.55 11.97 -13.26
N MET A 10 -14.99 11.27 -14.25
CA MET A 10 -14.49 11.92 -15.48
C MET A 10 -15.62 12.44 -16.37
N ARG A 11 -16.74 11.72 -16.45
CA ARG A 11 -17.92 12.22 -17.17
C ARG A 11 -18.50 13.47 -16.51
N ASP A 12 -18.48 13.54 -15.19
CA ASP A 12 -18.99 14.70 -14.46
C ASP A 12 -18.10 15.93 -14.70
N ARG A 13 -16.77 15.76 -14.58
CA ARG A 13 -15.79 16.80 -14.93
C ARG A 13 -15.90 17.26 -16.39
N ALA A 14 -16.12 16.34 -17.33
CA ALA A 14 -16.29 16.69 -18.74
C ALA A 14 -17.55 17.54 -18.99
N ARG A 15 -18.63 17.34 -18.20
CA ARG A 15 -19.83 18.18 -18.26
C ARG A 15 -19.59 19.58 -17.72
N GLU A 16 -18.82 19.71 -16.64
CA GLU A 16 -18.46 20.99 -16.03
C GLU A 16 -17.48 21.82 -16.89
N GLN A 17 -16.62 21.15 -17.66
CA GLN A 17 -15.55 21.78 -18.46
C GLN A 17 -15.91 22.00 -19.93
N SER A 18 -17.21 22.02 -20.27
CA SER A 18 -17.72 22.22 -21.64
C SER A 18 -17.01 23.38 -22.35
N GLY A 19 -15.98 23.08 -23.15
CA GLY A 19 -15.14 24.04 -23.86
C GLY A 19 -13.64 23.75 -23.92
N ARG A 20 -13.08 22.95 -22.99
CA ARG A 20 -11.66 22.51 -23.04
C ARG A 20 -11.57 21.03 -23.36
N SER A 21 -11.25 20.70 -24.61
CA SER A 21 -10.89 19.34 -25.02
C SER A 21 -9.56 18.93 -24.37
N GLY A 22 -9.64 18.33 -23.18
CA GLY A 22 -8.51 17.58 -22.62
C GLY A 22 -8.11 16.45 -23.58
N GLN A 23 -6.82 16.25 -23.78
CA GLN A 23 -6.29 15.19 -24.65
C GLN A 23 -6.77 13.81 -24.15
N GLY A 24 -7.41 13.02 -25.02
CA GLY A 24 -7.79 11.63 -24.77
C GLY A 24 -9.29 11.41 -24.48
N THR A 25 -9.71 10.15 -24.55
CA THR A 25 -11.11 9.77 -24.27
C THR A 25 -11.40 9.81 -22.77
N VAL A 26 -12.68 9.89 -22.38
CA VAL A 26 -13.12 9.79 -20.98
C VAL A 26 -12.57 8.52 -20.31
N GLN A 27 -12.46 7.42 -21.07
CA GLN A 27 -11.93 6.17 -20.58
C GLN A 27 -10.42 6.26 -20.30
N ASP A 28 -9.65 6.90 -21.18
CA ASP A 28 -8.20 7.08 -21.00
C ASP A 28 -7.91 7.93 -19.75
N GLN A 29 -8.67 9.01 -19.59
CA GLN A 29 -8.59 9.87 -18.40
C GLN A 29 -8.96 9.10 -17.13
N ALA A 30 -10.01 8.27 -17.18
CA ALA A 30 -10.42 7.44 -16.05
C ALA A 30 -9.37 6.37 -15.69
N CYS A 31 -8.71 5.77 -16.69
CA CYS A 31 -7.60 4.84 -16.49
C CYS A 31 -6.40 5.54 -15.84
N SER A 32 -6.02 6.73 -16.33
CA SER A 32 -4.94 7.53 -15.75
C SER A 32 -5.21 7.91 -14.30
N TYR A 33 -6.42 8.40 -14.01
CA TYR A 33 -6.81 8.73 -12.64
C TYR A 33 -6.85 7.51 -11.72
N LEU A 34 -7.40 6.40 -12.19
CA LEU A 34 -7.40 5.16 -11.41
C LEU A 34 -5.98 4.66 -11.15
N TRP A 35 -5.07 4.81 -12.12
CA TRP A 35 -3.66 4.44 -11.95
C TRP A 35 -2.98 5.27 -10.87
N GLN A 36 -3.12 6.60 -10.92
CA GLN A 36 -2.57 7.51 -9.92
C GLN A 36 -3.08 7.17 -8.52
N GLU A 37 -4.38 6.93 -8.38
CA GLU A 37 -4.97 6.54 -7.11
C GLU A 37 -4.45 5.17 -6.62
N LEU A 38 -4.27 4.18 -7.51
CA LEU A 38 -3.68 2.88 -7.16
C LEU A 38 -2.26 3.06 -6.62
N MET A 39 -1.40 3.79 -7.34
CA MET A 39 -0.03 4.06 -6.92
C MET A 39 0.03 4.79 -5.57
N ALA A 40 -0.79 5.82 -5.38
CA ALA A 40 -0.84 6.57 -4.13
C ALA A 40 -1.29 5.68 -2.95
N ASN A 41 -2.29 4.82 -3.15
CA ASN A 41 -2.77 3.92 -2.10
C ASN A 41 -1.74 2.83 -1.76
N TRP A 42 -1.04 2.29 -2.75
CA TRP A 42 0.04 1.32 -2.55
C TRP A 42 1.19 1.92 -1.77
N SER A 43 1.69 3.09 -2.19
CA SER A 43 2.77 3.79 -1.50
C SER A 43 2.40 4.06 -0.03
N ARG A 44 1.21 4.62 0.21
CA ARG A 44 0.69 4.88 1.56
C ARG A 44 0.58 3.61 2.40
N ARG A 45 0.06 2.51 1.83
CA ARG A 45 -0.10 1.25 2.57
C ARG A 45 1.25 0.64 2.94
N THR A 46 2.25 0.67 2.05
CA THR A 46 3.61 0.21 2.39
C THR A 46 4.20 1.01 3.53
N GLN A 47 4.09 2.34 3.50
CA GLN A 47 4.57 3.19 4.59
C GLN A 47 3.88 2.87 5.92
N LEU A 48 2.57 2.63 5.90
CA LEU A 48 1.82 2.25 7.11
C LEU A 48 2.25 0.89 7.65
N VAL A 49 2.42 -0.12 6.79
CA VAL A 49 2.88 -1.45 7.23
C VAL A 49 4.28 -1.35 7.84
N GLN A 50 5.20 -0.60 7.21
CA GLN A 50 6.54 -0.39 7.75
C GLN A 50 6.51 0.30 9.11
N TYR A 51 5.73 1.38 9.25
CA TYR A 51 5.54 2.06 10.53
C TYR A 51 5.01 1.10 11.62
N CYS A 52 4.03 0.26 11.28
CA CYS A 52 3.51 -0.74 12.21
C CYS A 52 4.56 -1.77 12.63
N VAL A 53 5.46 -2.19 11.73
CA VAL A 53 6.61 -3.04 12.08
C VAL A 53 7.51 -2.31 13.08
N ASP A 54 7.89 -1.07 12.80
CA ASP A 54 8.81 -0.30 13.63
C ASP A 54 8.26 -0.09 15.06
N VAL A 55 6.95 0.15 15.19
CA VAL A 55 6.27 0.27 16.49
C VAL A 55 6.34 -1.03 17.28
N VAL A 56 6.09 -2.17 16.64
CA VAL A 56 6.16 -3.48 17.31
C VAL A 56 7.61 -3.84 17.66
N ASP A 57 8.57 -3.50 16.80
CA ASP A 57 9.99 -3.72 17.05
C ASP A 57 10.49 -2.91 18.24
N LYS A 58 10.08 -1.65 18.34
CA LYS A 58 10.33 -0.83 19.53
C LYS A 58 9.70 -1.45 20.77
N SER A 59 8.44 -1.87 20.69
CA SER A 59 7.73 -2.48 21.82
C SER A 59 8.35 -3.79 22.30
N LEU A 60 8.95 -4.57 21.38
CA LEU A 60 9.72 -5.77 21.70
C LEU A 60 11.06 -5.42 22.34
N GLN A 61 11.73 -4.37 21.87
CA GLN A 61 12.99 -3.93 22.44
C GLN A 61 12.80 -3.43 23.88
N ASP A 62 11.80 -2.56 24.11
CA ASP A 62 11.49 -2.05 25.45
C ASP A 62 11.23 -3.21 26.44
N LYS A 63 10.52 -4.27 26.01
CA LYS A 63 10.27 -5.44 26.85
C LYS A 63 11.50 -6.31 27.08
N LYS A 64 12.39 -6.44 26.08
CA LYS A 64 13.69 -7.12 26.27
C LYS A 64 14.52 -6.39 27.32
N ASP A 65 14.53 -5.06 27.28
CA ASP A 65 15.27 -4.25 28.23
C ASP A 65 14.73 -4.44 29.66
N ILE A 66 13.40 -4.55 29.85
CA ILE A 66 12.77 -4.89 31.15
C ILE A 66 13.19 -6.28 31.63
N VAL A 67 13.20 -7.28 30.74
CA VAL A 67 13.58 -8.66 31.11
C VAL A 67 15.07 -8.75 31.48
N GLN A 68 15.93 -7.95 30.86
CA GLN A 68 17.37 -7.91 31.12
C GLN A 68 17.76 -6.98 32.28
N ASN A 69 16.83 -6.16 32.78
CA ASN A 69 17.09 -5.24 33.86
C ASN A 69 16.97 -5.94 35.23
N ASP A 70 18.11 -6.09 35.91
CA ASP A 70 18.20 -6.68 37.25
C ASP A 70 17.44 -5.85 38.32
N ALA A 71 17.13 -4.59 38.04
CA ALA A 71 16.32 -3.74 38.93
C ALA A 71 14.81 -3.96 38.78
N SER A 72 14.35 -4.68 37.76
CA SER A 72 12.92 -4.96 37.55
C SER A 72 12.42 -6.07 38.46
N SER A 73 11.17 -5.96 38.93
CA SER A 73 10.59 -6.98 39.80
C SER A 73 10.36 -8.30 39.03
N PRO A 74 10.40 -9.47 39.70
CA PRO A 74 10.10 -10.75 39.06
C PRO A 74 8.70 -10.82 38.42
N ALA A 75 7.74 -10.04 38.94
CA ALA A 75 6.40 -9.95 38.36
C ALA A 75 6.40 -9.18 37.03
N GLU A 76 7.14 -8.07 36.96
CA GLU A 76 7.28 -7.27 35.73
C GLU A 76 8.04 -8.04 34.65
N GLN A 77 9.12 -8.74 35.01
CA GLN A 77 9.87 -9.58 34.08
C GLN A 77 8.98 -10.68 33.47
N ARG A 78 8.21 -11.40 34.30
CA ARG A 78 7.26 -12.43 33.81
C ARG A 78 6.19 -11.85 32.89
N LYS A 79 5.64 -10.69 33.23
CA LYS A 79 4.66 -10.00 32.41
C LYS A 79 5.25 -9.58 31.06
N ALA A 80 6.41 -8.94 31.06
CA ALA A 80 7.11 -8.53 29.85
C ALA A 80 7.41 -9.74 28.95
N GLN A 81 7.86 -10.86 29.52
CA GLN A 81 8.15 -12.08 28.79
C GLN A 81 6.90 -12.71 28.14
N ALA A 82 5.75 -12.70 28.82
CA ALA A 82 4.49 -13.17 28.25
C ALA A 82 4.00 -12.28 27.10
N GLU A 83 4.09 -10.96 27.26
CA GLU A 83 3.69 -10.00 26.23
C GLU A 83 4.61 -10.03 25.00
N MET A 84 5.91 -10.30 25.19
CA MET A 84 6.87 -10.46 24.09
C MET A 84 6.46 -11.53 23.09
N TYR A 85 5.94 -12.68 23.56
CA TYR A 85 5.46 -13.73 22.66
C TYR A 85 4.32 -13.23 21.76
N THR A 86 3.36 -12.50 22.35
CA THR A 86 2.23 -11.93 21.62
C THR A 86 2.71 -10.93 20.57
N ASP A 87 3.68 -10.09 20.92
CA ASP A 87 4.21 -9.09 19.99
C ASP A 87 5.09 -9.70 18.90
N GLN A 88 5.79 -10.81 19.15
CA GLN A 88 6.50 -11.57 18.11
C GLN A 88 5.54 -12.15 17.06
N VAL A 89 4.39 -12.66 17.50
CA VAL A 89 3.36 -13.14 16.58
C VAL A 89 2.81 -11.98 15.74
N LYS A 90 2.47 -10.86 16.37
CA LYS A 90 2.01 -9.65 15.66
C LYS A 90 3.04 -9.13 14.66
N ARG A 91 4.31 -9.03 15.06
CA ARG A 91 5.44 -8.64 14.20
C ARG A 91 5.47 -9.50 12.94
N THR A 92 5.38 -10.81 13.11
CA THR A 92 5.38 -11.77 12.00
C THR A 92 4.17 -11.57 11.09
N GLN A 93 2.98 -11.37 11.63
CA GLN A 93 1.77 -11.11 10.85
C GLN A 93 1.88 -9.82 10.05
N ILE A 94 2.31 -8.72 10.67
CA ILE A 94 2.48 -7.42 10.00
C ILE A 94 3.54 -7.51 8.92
N HIS A 95 4.67 -8.19 9.16
CA HIS A 95 5.66 -8.41 8.10
C HIS A 95 5.10 -9.17 6.90
N ARG A 96 4.22 -10.17 7.13
CA ARG A 96 3.57 -10.91 6.05
C ARG A 96 2.61 -10.06 5.23
N GLU A 97 2.10 -8.94 5.77
CA GLU A 97 1.30 -7.98 5.00
C GLU A 97 2.09 -7.38 3.82
N LEU A 98 3.42 -7.26 3.92
CA LEU A 98 4.25 -6.84 2.78
C LEU A 98 4.19 -7.86 1.63
N THR A 99 4.19 -9.15 1.95
CA THR A 99 4.03 -10.22 0.94
C THR A 99 2.63 -10.19 0.32
N VAL A 100 1.59 -10.02 1.16
CA VAL A 100 0.21 -9.86 0.67
C VAL A 100 0.10 -8.67 -0.26
N GLU A 101 0.74 -7.54 0.08
CA GLU A 101 0.76 -6.34 -0.73
C GLU A 101 1.39 -6.58 -2.11
N VAL A 102 2.51 -7.32 -2.19
CA VAL A 102 3.12 -7.71 -3.48
C VAL A 102 2.13 -8.52 -4.34
N ILE A 103 1.43 -9.49 -3.76
CA ILE A 103 0.44 -10.32 -4.47
C ILE A 103 -0.73 -9.46 -4.96
N VAL A 104 -1.27 -8.60 -4.10
CA VAL A 104 -2.41 -7.72 -4.43
C VAL A 104 -2.02 -6.75 -5.53
N ARG A 105 -0.81 -6.18 -5.49
CA ARG A 105 -0.30 -5.28 -6.54
C ARG A 105 -0.22 -5.98 -7.88
N LYS A 106 0.40 -7.16 -7.95
CA LYS A 106 0.50 -7.94 -9.20
C LYS A 106 -0.88 -8.19 -9.80
N ARG A 107 -1.80 -8.75 -9.01
CA ARG A 107 -3.19 -9.03 -9.46
C ARG A 107 -3.94 -7.77 -9.88
N SER A 108 -3.68 -6.65 -9.20
CA SER A 108 -4.33 -5.37 -9.52
C SER A 108 -3.81 -4.79 -10.83
N VAL A 109 -2.50 -4.89 -11.10
CA VAL A 109 -1.90 -4.50 -12.38
C VAL A 109 -2.44 -5.36 -13.52
N ASP A 110 -2.54 -6.68 -13.34
CA ASP A 110 -3.11 -7.59 -14.34
C ASP A 110 -4.57 -7.23 -14.66
N ALA A 111 -5.38 -7.03 -13.60
CA ALA A 111 -6.77 -6.60 -13.76
C ALA A 111 -6.88 -5.22 -14.43
N PHE A 112 -5.98 -4.29 -14.10
CA PHE A 112 -5.93 -2.97 -14.71
C PHE A 112 -5.62 -3.06 -16.21
N ARG A 113 -4.58 -3.80 -16.60
CA ARG A 113 -4.20 -4.03 -18.01
C ARG A 113 -5.33 -4.59 -18.86
N SER A 114 -6.10 -5.53 -18.30
CA SER A 114 -7.24 -6.12 -19.01
C SER A 114 -8.33 -5.09 -19.39
N ARG A 115 -8.46 -4.01 -18.61
CA ARG A 115 -9.50 -2.98 -18.78
C ARG A 115 -8.99 -1.69 -19.43
N CYS A 116 -7.70 -1.39 -19.26
CA CYS A 116 -7.02 -0.20 -19.77
C CYS A 116 -5.91 -0.61 -20.73
N LYS A 117 -6.28 -1.24 -21.85
CA LYS A 117 -5.35 -1.91 -22.78
C LYS A 117 -4.29 -1.00 -23.41
N TYR A 118 -4.65 0.26 -23.67
CA TYR A 118 -3.79 1.25 -24.32
C TYR A 118 -3.14 2.21 -23.32
N PHE A 119 -3.34 1.99 -22.03
CA PHE A 119 -2.72 2.82 -21.01
C PHE A 119 -1.25 2.46 -20.86
N GLU A 120 -0.41 3.49 -20.81
CA GLU A 120 0.97 3.39 -20.35
C GLU A 120 1.20 4.40 -19.22
N PRO A 121 1.93 4.02 -18.16
CA PRO A 121 2.28 4.96 -17.11
C PRO A 121 3.11 6.13 -17.67
N PRO A 122 2.81 7.38 -17.26
CA PRO A 122 3.57 8.56 -17.70
C PRO A 122 5.08 8.40 -17.46
N ALA A 123 5.90 8.97 -18.35
CA ALA A 123 7.37 8.92 -18.20
C ALA A 123 7.87 9.52 -16.87
N THR A 124 7.12 10.47 -16.32
CA THR A 124 7.38 11.13 -15.03
C THR A 124 7.07 10.24 -13.82
N ASP A 125 6.30 9.16 -14.00
CA ASP A 125 5.92 8.22 -12.93
C ASP A 125 6.90 7.04 -12.89
N GLU A 126 8.11 7.29 -12.37
CA GLU A 126 9.17 6.29 -12.34
C GLU A 126 8.78 5.06 -11.50
N GLU A 127 8.15 5.28 -10.33
CA GLU A 127 7.68 4.20 -9.46
C GLU A 127 6.58 3.38 -10.13
N GLY A 128 5.61 4.06 -10.76
CA GLY A 128 4.56 3.39 -11.53
C GLY A 128 5.11 2.61 -12.71
N ARG A 129 6.12 3.12 -13.42
CA ARG A 129 6.79 2.38 -14.50
C ARG A 129 7.52 1.14 -13.97
N LYS A 130 8.27 1.25 -12.86
CA LYS A 130 8.91 0.09 -12.22
C LYS A 130 7.87 -0.97 -11.84
N MET A 131 6.74 -0.55 -11.26
CA MET A 131 5.64 -1.43 -10.90
C MET A 131 5.00 -2.08 -12.13
N TRP A 132 4.80 -1.31 -13.20
CA TRP A 132 4.23 -1.77 -14.45
C TRP A 132 5.14 -2.81 -15.11
N PHE A 133 6.39 -2.47 -15.41
CA PHE A 133 7.30 -3.36 -16.14
C PHE A 133 7.90 -4.47 -15.27
N GLY A 134 8.12 -4.22 -13.97
CA GLY A 134 8.60 -5.21 -13.02
C GLY A 134 7.58 -6.29 -12.63
N SER A 135 6.34 -6.17 -13.10
CA SER A 135 5.30 -7.21 -12.96
C SER A 135 5.21 -8.16 -14.17
N GLN A 136 6.06 -8.00 -15.19
CA GLN A 136 6.11 -8.96 -16.31
C GLN A 136 6.64 -10.32 -15.82
N PRO A 137 6.07 -11.44 -16.32
CA PRO A 137 6.50 -12.78 -15.93
C PRO A 137 7.96 -13.06 -16.25
#